data_AF-A0A0M9EUJ7-F1
#
_entry.id   AF-A0A0M9EUJ7-F1
#
_cell.length_a   1.000
_cell.length_b   1.000
_cell.length_c   1.000
_cell.angle_alpha   90.00
_cell.angle_beta   90.00
_cell.angle_gamma   90.00
#
_symmetry.space_group_name_H-M   'P 1'
#
loop_
_entity.id
_entity.type
_entity.pdbx_description
1 polymer ?
#
loop_
_entity_poly.entity_id
_entity_poly.type
_entity_poly.pdbx_seq_one_letter_code
_entity_poly.pdbx_strand_id
1 'polypeptide(L)'
;MNSNAIEADYTKEEQMIVQDLCLYIYGDRSPIPGFSITSIRELQSKLAAISTRLLTNMLEHKAATQSLLLFMGRQGMLKDVGGIMLQKLLDHGSSLTDIYVSKCEVPLRIDLQTAERSLVDFPDLFEYFFKRQQIPPAMLKSITSWMVATNYHGLESFLGSVRLEMDPGSGLLMDLMRYGPTDSVKLLKLIFEAFRKPIELDEVVFMHVIDQKETVLKLILQHCQHPITISNKVLVKAILAGIETLRTILETPRQAIHIEEDSFDAAMAQGSTTLEFLFHQCDAGVSISEKLLRLAIKAGRNNLEIILQMSSGIPIWIDGSILTVAAAQGPRTVQLLFDHCHDPVYSARKAIYTATSHSPYTLETLLNMCSSKIELEKDLFVCGIAKGPATLQLLFQHCIKPINVTNKMLELAIRAGIPMLEVIFENWASDVETTELVTKQAATAGKTDEKLDDVLARTLEQPGFEDYLLPPSEATMKEATQQGPIVVINTSVF
;
A
#
# COMPACT_ATOMS: atom_id res chain seq x y z
N MET A 1 56.83 -33.73 -48.83
CA MET A 1 57.07 -34.86 -47.90
C MET A 1 56.83 -34.33 -46.50
N ASN A 2 56.11 -35.07 -45.66
CA ASN A 2 56.37 -35.22 -44.23
C ASN A 2 55.19 -35.98 -43.61
N SER A 3 55.37 -37.30 -43.54
CA SER A 3 54.56 -38.20 -42.76
C SER A 3 54.59 -37.75 -41.30
N ASN A 4 53.59 -37.01 -40.86
CA ASN A 4 53.32 -36.78 -39.43
C ASN A 4 52.74 -38.04 -38.74
N ALA A 5 53.00 -39.22 -39.30
CA ALA A 5 52.60 -40.50 -38.75
C ALA A 5 53.85 -41.14 -38.16
N ILE A 6 53.76 -41.51 -36.88
CA ILE A 6 54.79 -42.31 -36.22
C ILE A 6 54.69 -43.71 -36.82
N GLU A 7 55.68 -44.13 -37.62
CA GLU A 7 55.77 -45.51 -38.11
C GLU A 7 56.13 -46.44 -36.95
N ALA A 8 55.45 -47.58 -36.87
CA ALA A 8 55.66 -48.56 -35.82
C ALA A 8 57.03 -49.24 -36.00
N ASP A 9 57.97 -48.92 -35.13
CA ASP A 9 59.30 -49.55 -35.07
C ASP A 9 59.46 -50.25 -33.71
N TYR A 10 59.28 -51.57 -33.74
CA TYR A 10 59.36 -52.42 -32.54
C TYR A 10 60.80 -52.66 -32.06
N THR A 11 61.81 -52.12 -32.74
CA THR A 11 63.23 -52.25 -32.35
C THR A 11 63.71 -51.12 -31.44
N LYS A 12 62.90 -50.06 -31.28
CA LYS A 12 63.27 -48.89 -30.47
C LYS A 12 63.15 -49.16 -28.97
N GLU A 13 64.17 -48.71 -28.23
CA GLU A 13 64.09 -48.64 -26.77
C GLU A 13 63.04 -47.62 -26.32
N GLU A 14 62.44 -47.83 -25.15
CA GLU A 14 61.38 -46.97 -24.60
C GLU A 14 61.77 -45.49 -24.58
N GLN A 15 63.04 -45.18 -24.28
CA GLN A 15 63.55 -43.81 -24.28
C GLN A 15 63.50 -43.14 -25.66
N MET A 16 63.85 -43.88 -26.71
CA MET A 16 63.79 -43.38 -28.09
C MET A 16 62.34 -43.13 -28.51
N ILE A 17 61.40 -44.00 -28.10
CA ILE A 17 59.97 -43.82 -28.36
C ILE A 17 59.43 -42.58 -27.63
N VAL A 18 59.79 -42.39 -26.36
CA VAL A 18 59.40 -41.21 -25.58
C VAL A 18 59.95 -39.93 -26.20
N GLN A 19 61.19 -39.94 -26.68
CA GLN A 19 61.81 -38.79 -27.35
C GLN A 19 61.10 -38.44 -28.66
N ASP A 20 60.80 -39.44 -29.50
CA ASP A 20 60.03 -39.26 -30.74
C ASP A 20 58.63 -38.70 -30.47
N LEU A 21 57.93 -39.23 -29.44
CA LEU A 21 56.62 -38.72 -29.03
C LEU A 21 56.71 -37.28 -28.51
N CYS A 22 57.75 -36.93 -27.74
CA CYS A 22 57.96 -35.56 -27.30
C CYS A 22 58.19 -34.63 -28.50
N LEU A 23 59.03 -35.02 -29.46
CA LEU A 23 59.23 -34.23 -30.68
C LEU A 23 57.91 -34.04 -31.45
N TYR A 24 57.07 -35.07 -31.53
CA TYR A 24 55.77 -34.98 -32.16
C TYR A 24 54.81 -34.02 -31.44
N ILE A 25 54.70 -34.13 -30.11
CA ILE A 25 53.81 -33.32 -29.26
C ILE A 25 54.21 -31.84 -29.28
N TYR A 26 55.52 -31.56 -29.17
CA TYR A 26 56.04 -30.21 -29.12
C TYR A 26 56.19 -29.59 -30.52
N GLY A 27 56.29 -30.40 -31.57
CA GLY A 27 56.49 -29.93 -32.95
C GLY A 27 57.80 -29.17 -33.08
N ASP A 28 57.75 -27.96 -33.68
CA ASP A 28 58.93 -27.11 -33.87
C ASP A 28 59.42 -26.44 -32.57
N ARG A 29 58.79 -26.75 -31.42
CA ARG A 29 59.15 -26.17 -30.12
C ARG A 29 60.10 -27.10 -29.37
N SER A 30 61.10 -26.54 -28.73
CA SER A 30 61.96 -27.32 -27.83
C SER A 30 61.26 -27.56 -26.48
N PRO A 31 61.40 -28.75 -25.88
CA PRO A 31 60.99 -28.96 -24.50
C PRO A 31 61.77 -28.02 -23.57
N ILE A 32 61.12 -27.56 -22.51
CA ILE A 32 61.71 -26.65 -21.52
C ILE A 32 62.92 -27.35 -20.85
N PRO A 33 64.05 -26.65 -20.63
CA PRO A 33 65.20 -27.21 -19.93
C PRO A 33 64.78 -27.77 -18.56
N GLY A 34 65.10 -29.05 -18.28
CA GLY A 34 64.77 -29.73 -17.02
C GLY A 34 63.56 -30.68 -17.08
N PHE A 35 62.86 -30.79 -18.20
CA PHE A 35 61.85 -31.83 -18.41
C PHE A 35 62.53 -33.14 -18.85
N SER A 36 62.84 -34.04 -17.90
CA SER A 36 63.30 -35.41 -18.19
C SER A 36 62.14 -36.38 -17.98
N ILE A 37 61.57 -36.87 -19.07
CA ILE A 37 60.58 -37.95 -19.05
C ILE A 37 61.31 -39.18 -19.59
N THR A 38 61.49 -40.20 -18.75
CA THR A 38 62.33 -41.37 -19.10
C THR A 38 61.51 -42.62 -19.41
N SER A 39 60.18 -42.57 -19.25
CA SER A 39 59.27 -43.70 -19.49
C SER A 39 57.97 -43.25 -20.15
N ILE A 40 57.34 -44.17 -20.90
CA ILE A 40 56.03 -43.98 -21.53
C ILE A 40 54.97 -43.74 -20.46
N ARG A 41 55.04 -44.49 -19.34
CA ARG A 41 54.10 -44.35 -18.23
C ARG A 41 54.11 -42.93 -17.65
N GLU A 42 55.30 -42.38 -17.45
CA GLU A 42 55.44 -41.01 -16.97
C GLU A 42 54.92 -40.00 -18.01
N LEU A 43 55.24 -40.19 -19.29
CA LEU A 43 54.74 -39.34 -20.37
C LEU A 43 53.21 -39.32 -20.38
N GLN A 44 52.57 -40.49 -20.35
CA GLN A 44 51.11 -40.64 -20.35
C GLN A 44 50.47 -39.93 -19.16
N SER A 45 51.05 -40.05 -17.96
CA SER A 45 50.54 -39.39 -16.75
C SER A 45 50.63 -37.86 -16.80
N LYS A 46 51.58 -37.31 -17.57
CA LYS A 46 51.84 -35.87 -17.68
C LYS A 46 51.29 -35.25 -18.96
N LEU A 47 50.90 -36.07 -19.94
CA LEU A 47 50.58 -35.64 -21.30
C LEU A 47 49.55 -34.50 -21.32
N ALA A 48 48.41 -34.68 -20.67
CA ALA A 48 47.37 -33.66 -20.66
C ALA A 48 47.83 -32.35 -20.01
N ALA A 49 48.66 -32.41 -18.96
CA ALA A 49 49.21 -31.20 -18.35
C ALA A 49 50.22 -30.49 -19.27
N ILE A 50 51.06 -31.25 -20.00
CA ILE A 50 52.01 -30.72 -20.98
C ILE A 50 51.24 -30.05 -22.12
N SER A 51 50.26 -30.76 -22.71
CA SER A 51 49.44 -30.28 -23.82
C SER A 51 48.66 -29.02 -23.43
N THR A 52 48.04 -28.99 -22.25
CA THR A 52 47.34 -27.79 -21.73
C THR A 52 48.31 -26.62 -21.58
N ARG A 53 49.49 -26.82 -20.98
CA ARG A 53 50.49 -25.74 -20.83
C ARG A 53 50.96 -25.20 -22.18
N LEU A 54 51.19 -26.08 -23.15
CA LEU A 54 51.58 -25.68 -24.50
C LEU A 54 50.47 -24.87 -25.18
N LEU A 55 49.22 -25.30 -25.04
CA LEU A 55 48.05 -24.57 -25.55
C LEU A 55 47.94 -23.17 -24.92
N THR A 56 48.03 -23.07 -23.60
CA THR A 56 48.02 -21.80 -22.87
C THR A 56 49.09 -20.85 -23.39
N ASN A 57 50.32 -21.34 -23.55
CA ASN A 57 51.42 -20.53 -24.08
C ASN A 57 51.13 -20.08 -25.53
N MET A 58 50.59 -20.96 -26.39
CA MET A 58 50.21 -20.58 -27.76
C MET A 58 49.15 -19.47 -27.79
N LEU A 59 48.15 -19.55 -26.91
CA LEU A 59 47.09 -18.55 -26.81
C LEU A 59 47.60 -17.22 -26.25
N GLU A 60 48.53 -17.25 -25.29
CA GLU A 60 49.18 -16.04 -24.76
C GLU A 60 49.99 -15.29 -25.81
N HIS A 61 50.63 -16.02 -26.72
CA HIS A 61 51.43 -15.44 -27.81
C HIS A 61 50.62 -15.19 -29.09
N LYS A 62 49.28 -15.24 -29.02
CA LYS A 62 48.37 -14.97 -30.15
C LYS A 62 48.70 -15.78 -31.41
N ALA A 63 48.95 -17.08 -31.25
CA ALA A 63 49.22 -17.97 -32.38
C ALA A 63 48.08 -17.91 -33.42
N ALA A 64 48.42 -18.06 -34.71
CA ALA A 64 47.41 -18.11 -35.76
C ALA A 64 46.47 -19.32 -35.59
N THR A 65 45.19 -19.16 -35.95
CA THR A 65 44.17 -20.22 -35.83
C THR A 65 44.60 -21.53 -36.50
N GLN A 66 45.27 -21.46 -37.66
CA GLN A 66 45.76 -22.66 -38.35
C GLN A 66 46.83 -23.41 -37.56
N SER A 67 47.72 -22.69 -36.88
CA SER A 67 48.75 -23.28 -36.02
C SER A 67 48.11 -23.95 -34.80
N LEU A 68 47.08 -23.33 -34.21
CA LEU A 68 46.31 -23.91 -33.12
C LEU A 68 45.55 -25.16 -33.54
N LEU A 69 44.89 -25.15 -34.70
CA LEU A 69 44.20 -26.34 -35.25
C LEU A 69 45.17 -27.51 -35.47
N LEU A 70 46.33 -27.23 -36.07
CA LEU A 70 47.35 -28.24 -36.32
C LEU A 70 47.94 -28.78 -35.01
N PHE A 71 48.18 -27.91 -34.02
CA PHE A 71 48.57 -28.31 -32.68
C PHE A 71 47.51 -29.21 -32.04
N MET A 72 46.25 -28.77 -32.03
CA MET A 72 45.12 -29.50 -31.46
C MET A 72 44.93 -30.86 -32.14
N GLY A 73 45.18 -30.97 -33.45
CA GLY A 73 45.16 -32.24 -34.18
C GLY A 73 46.16 -33.28 -33.65
N ARG A 74 47.32 -32.84 -33.15
CA ARG A 74 48.38 -33.70 -32.60
C ARG A 74 48.17 -34.08 -31.14
N GLN A 75 47.42 -33.28 -30.37
CA GLN A 75 47.24 -33.51 -28.94
C GLN A 75 46.21 -34.61 -28.66
N GLY A 76 46.45 -35.38 -27.60
CA GLY A 76 45.46 -36.30 -27.02
C GLY A 76 44.48 -35.57 -26.13
N MET A 77 44.24 -36.09 -24.92
CA MET A 77 43.40 -35.43 -23.93
C MET A 77 44.10 -34.19 -23.33
N LEU A 78 43.30 -33.21 -22.90
CA LEU A 78 43.72 -31.93 -22.35
C LEU A 78 43.05 -31.70 -20.99
N LYS A 79 43.76 -31.05 -20.07
CA LYS A 79 43.18 -30.49 -18.85
C LYS A 79 42.46 -29.18 -19.14
N ASP A 80 41.52 -28.83 -18.26
CA ASP A 80 40.83 -27.54 -18.27
C ASP A 80 41.83 -26.37 -18.21
N VAL A 81 41.81 -25.51 -19.23
CA VAL A 81 42.65 -24.29 -19.34
C VAL A 81 42.10 -23.12 -18.52
N GLY A 82 40.89 -23.22 -17.97
CA GLY A 82 40.20 -22.17 -17.24
C GLY A 82 39.54 -21.11 -18.14
N GLY A 83 38.62 -20.31 -17.55
CA GLY A 83 37.74 -19.39 -18.28
C GLY A 83 38.47 -18.36 -19.16
N ILE A 84 39.57 -17.76 -18.66
CA ILE A 84 40.33 -16.75 -19.42
C ILE A 84 40.91 -17.32 -20.72
N MET A 85 41.43 -18.56 -20.67
CA MET A 85 42.02 -19.18 -21.85
C MET A 85 40.95 -19.74 -22.79
N LEU A 86 39.81 -20.17 -22.25
CA LEU A 86 38.64 -20.55 -23.05
C LEU A 86 38.08 -19.35 -23.83
N GLN A 87 38.06 -18.14 -23.24
CA GLN A 87 37.72 -16.91 -23.94
C GLN A 87 38.67 -16.62 -25.12
N LYS A 88 39.98 -16.79 -24.92
CA LYS A 88 40.95 -16.67 -26.01
C LYS A 88 40.74 -17.72 -27.10
N LEU A 89 40.32 -18.94 -26.75
CA LEU A 89 39.97 -19.96 -27.74
C LEU A 89 38.75 -19.54 -28.57
N LEU A 90 37.73 -18.95 -27.94
CA LEU A 90 36.56 -18.41 -28.64
C LEU A 90 36.93 -17.30 -29.63
N ASP A 91 37.97 -16.49 -29.37
CA ASP A 91 38.48 -15.49 -30.32
C ASP A 91 38.95 -16.11 -31.65
N HIS A 92 39.25 -17.42 -31.67
CA HIS A 92 39.67 -18.16 -32.85
C HIS A 92 38.52 -18.91 -33.54
N GLY A 93 37.29 -18.82 -33.03
CA GLY A 93 36.07 -19.40 -33.61
C GLY A 93 35.58 -20.69 -32.94
N SER A 94 34.36 -21.10 -33.30
CA SER A 94 33.69 -22.29 -32.74
C SER A 94 34.44 -23.58 -33.05
N SER A 95 34.95 -23.77 -34.26
CA SER A 95 35.57 -25.03 -34.68
C SER A 95 36.79 -25.44 -33.85
N LEU A 96 37.66 -24.49 -33.49
CA LEU A 96 38.80 -24.76 -32.61
C LEU A 96 38.33 -25.10 -31.20
N THR A 97 37.31 -24.38 -30.72
CA THR A 97 36.72 -24.60 -29.41
C THR A 97 36.05 -25.96 -29.33
N ASP A 98 35.30 -26.38 -30.35
CA ASP A 98 34.69 -27.72 -30.44
C ASP A 98 35.73 -28.83 -30.34
N ILE A 99 36.86 -28.69 -31.05
CA ILE A 99 37.98 -29.64 -30.96
C ILE A 99 38.53 -29.66 -29.54
N TYR A 100 38.72 -28.50 -28.91
CA TYR A 100 39.21 -28.42 -27.53
C TYR A 100 38.27 -29.09 -26.54
N VAL A 101 36.97 -28.79 -26.62
CA VAL A 101 35.96 -29.36 -25.72
C VAL A 101 35.85 -30.88 -25.91
N SER A 102 35.99 -31.38 -27.15
CA SER A 102 36.01 -32.82 -27.45
C SER A 102 37.20 -33.57 -26.83
N LYS A 103 38.28 -32.85 -26.53
CA LYS A 103 39.54 -33.39 -25.99
C LYS A 103 39.74 -33.09 -24.50
N CYS A 104 38.81 -32.42 -23.82
CA CYS A 104 38.94 -32.16 -22.40
C CYS A 104 38.67 -33.41 -21.56
N GLU A 105 39.58 -33.69 -20.61
CA GLU A 105 39.47 -34.84 -19.69
C GLU A 105 38.23 -34.75 -18.79
N VAL A 106 37.85 -33.54 -18.41
CA VAL A 106 36.74 -33.27 -17.51
C VAL A 106 35.75 -32.29 -18.17
N PRO A 107 34.46 -32.35 -17.81
CA PRO A 107 33.50 -31.33 -18.21
C PRO A 107 34.00 -29.94 -17.82
N LEU A 108 34.00 -29.02 -18.78
CA LEU A 108 34.48 -27.66 -18.56
C LEU A 108 33.56 -26.92 -17.59
N ARG A 109 34.17 -26.15 -16.70
CA ARG A 109 33.42 -25.19 -15.88
C ARG A 109 33.30 -23.89 -16.65
N ILE A 110 32.15 -23.71 -17.27
CA ILE A 110 31.84 -22.51 -18.03
C ILE A 110 31.41 -21.42 -17.05
N ASP A 111 31.96 -20.22 -17.21
CA ASP A 111 31.50 -19.02 -16.49
C ASP A 111 30.41 -18.29 -17.28
N LEU A 112 29.73 -17.35 -16.62
CA LEU A 112 28.62 -16.61 -17.22
C LEU A 112 29.05 -15.86 -18.50
N GLN A 113 30.22 -15.22 -18.47
CA GLN A 113 30.75 -14.47 -19.62
C GLN A 113 31.00 -15.37 -20.84
N THR A 114 31.49 -16.60 -20.61
CA THR A 114 31.70 -17.58 -21.68
C THR A 114 30.38 -18.09 -22.23
N ALA A 115 29.41 -18.34 -21.35
CA ALA A 115 28.07 -18.74 -21.78
C ALA A 115 27.40 -17.65 -22.62
N GLU A 116 27.37 -16.41 -22.14
CA GLU A 116 26.83 -15.24 -22.85
C GLU A 116 27.47 -15.07 -24.23
N ARG A 117 28.81 -15.10 -24.28
CA ARG A 117 29.54 -14.95 -25.53
C ARG A 117 29.25 -16.09 -26.51
N SER A 118 29.26 -17.34 -26.04
CA SER A 118 28.93 -18.48 -26.89
C SER A 118 27.50 -18.42 -27.41
N LEU A 119 26.55 -17.91 -26.62
CA LEU A 119 25.16 -17.76 -27.03
C LEU A 119 24.98 -16.69 -28.15
N VAL A 120 25.79 -15.63 -28.14
CA VAL A 120 25.74 -14.56 -29.15
C VAL A 120 26.54 -14.93 -30.39
N ASP A 121 27.81 -15.31 -30.21
CA ASP A 121 28.76 -15.47 -31.30
C ASP A 121 28.70 -16.87 -31.93
N PHE A 122 28.38 -17.91 -31.13
CA PHE A 122 28.51 -19.31 -31.52
C PHE A 122 27.37 -20.21 -30.97
N PRO A 123 26.10 -20.02 -31.40
CA PRO A 123 24.95 -20.71 -30.81
C PRO A 123 25.04 -22.24 -30.76
N ASP A 124 25.67 -22.86 -31.77
CA ASP A 124 25.88 -24.31 -31.84
C ASP A 124 26.77 -24.82 -30.69
N LEU A 125 27.80 -24.04 -30.34
CA LEU A 125 28.70 -24.35 -29.22
C LEU A 125 27.98 -24.16 -27.88
N PHE A 126 27.14 -23.13 -27.75
CA PHE A 126 26.29 -22.99 -26.56
C PHE A 126 25.34 -24.18 -26.41
N GLU A 127 24.70 -24.63 -27.51
CA GLU A 127 23.83 -25.79 -27.49
C GLU A 127 24.59 -27.06 -27.09
N TYR A 128 25.85 -27.20 -27.53
CA TYR A 128 26.73 -28.27 -27.08
C TYR A 128 26.96 -28.23 -25.56
N PHE A 129 27.32 -27.07 -25.02
CA PHE A 129 27.54 -26.87 -23.58
C PHE A 129 26.28 -27.18 -22.76
N PHE A 130 25.13 -26.74 -23.27
CA PHE A 130 23.83 -26.97 -22.68
C PHE A 130 23.45 -28.46 -22.67
N LYS A 131 23.53 -29.16 -23.82
CA LYS A 131 23.20 -30.59 -23.96
C LYS A 131 24.08 -31.48 -23.09
N ARG A 132 25.35 -31.10 -22.89
CA ARG A 132 26.28 -31.82 -22.00
C ARG A 132 26.15 -31.46 -20.52
N GLN A 133 25.17 -30.63 -20.13
CA GLN A 133 24.95 -30.19 -18.76
C GLN A 133 26.19 -29.55 -18.11
N GLN A 134 27.02 -28.87 -18.91
CA GLN A 134 28.22 -28.19 -18.44
C GLN A 134 27.92 -26.83 -17.81
N ILE A 135 26.70 -26.34 -18.00
CA ILE A 135 26.21 -25.09 -17.42
C ILE A 135 25.45 -25.43 -16.13
N PRO A 136 25.92 -24.96 -14.95
CA PRO A 136 25.21 -25.20 -13.70
C PRO A 136 23.79 -24.61 -13.73
N PRO A 137 22.80 -25.23 -13.07
CA PRO A 137 21.42 -24.72 -13.02
C PRO A 137 21.31 -23.26 -12.59
N ALA A 138 22.08 -22.84 -11.58
CA ALA A 138 22.09 -21.45 -11.10
C ALA A 138 22.56 -20.46 -12.19
N MET A 139 23.46 -20.90 -13.07
CA MET A 139 23.95 -20.09 -14.18
C MET A 139 22.93 -19.98 -15.31
N LEU A 140 22.13 -21.03 -15.56
CA LEU A 140 21.03 -20.95 -16.53
C LEU A 140 20.01 -19.88 -16.15
N LYS A 141 19.74 -19.71 -14.86
CA LYS A 141 18.94 -18.58 -14.35
C LYS A 141 19.58 -17.23 -14.66
N SER A 142 20.88 -17.06 -14.39
CA SER A 142 21.62 -15.83 -14.72
C SER A 142 21.63 -15.53 -16.23
N ILE A 143 21.82 -16.55 -17.06
CA ILE A 143 21.74 -16.43 -18.53
C ILE A 143 20.35 -15.98 -18.94
N THR A 144 19.29 -16.55 -18.34
CA THR A 144 17.91 -16.12 -18.61
C THR A 144 17.71 -14.64 -18.27
N SER A 145 18.15 -14.20 -17.09
CA SER A 145 18.08 -12.78 -16.69
C SER A 145 18.83 -11.88 -17.68
N TRP A 146 20.02 -12.29 -18.12
CA TRP A 146 20.78 -11.56 -19.13
C TRP A 146 20.04 -11.49 -20.49
N MET A 147 19.44 -12.59 -20.95
CA MET A 147 18.68 -12.62 -22.21
C MET A 147 17.48 -11.67 -22.16
N VAL A 148 16.81 -11.58 -21.01
CA VAL A 148 15.71 -10.63 -20.77
C VAL A 148 16.24 -9.20 -20.78
N ALA A 149 17.31 -8.90 -20.05
CA ALA A 149 17.89 -7.56 -19.98
C ALA A 149 18.40 -7.04 -21.34
N THR A 150 18.84 -7.92 -22.22
CA THR A 150 19.40 -7.59 -23.54
C THR A 150 18.39 -7.72 -24.68
N ASN A 151 17.14 -8.09 -24.43
CA ASN A 151 16.13 -8.37 -25.46
C ASN A 151 16.57 -9.42 -26.48
N TYR A 152 17.23 -10.48 -26.02
CA TYR A 152 17.77 -11.52 -26.88
C TYR A 152 16.66 -12.33 -27.58
N HIS A 153 16.68 -12.36 -28.92
CA HIS A 153 15.62 -12.97 -29.74
C HIS A 153 15.40 -14.47 -29.52
N GLY A 154 16.42 -15.20 -29.04
CA GLY A 154 16.31 -16.64 -28.78
C GLY A 154 15.74 -17.01 -27.40
N LEU A 155 15.26 -16.06 -26.60
CA LEU A 155 14.74 -16.30 -25.24
C LEU A 155 13.64 -17.38 -25.21
N GLU A 156 12.65 -17.30 -26.10
CA GLU A 156 11.55 -18.28 -26.11
C GLU A 156 12.02 -19.71 -26.41
N SER A 157 12.88 -19.86 -27.41
CA SER A 157 13.46 -21.16 -27.78
C SER A 157 14.29 -21.73 -26.64
N PHE A 158 15.09 -20.88 -26.01
CA PHE A 158 15.90 -21.26 -24.85
C PHE A 158 15.03 -21.73 -23.68
N LEU A 159 14.02 -20.97 -23.27
CA LEU A 159 13.08 -21.37 -22.22
C LEU A 159 12.33 -22.67 -22.56
N GLY A 160 11.99 -22.87 -23.85
CA GLY A 160 11.40 -24.13 -24.32
C GLY A 160 12.29 -25.35 -24.10
N SER A 161 13.61 -25.17 -24.08
CA SER A 161 14.61 -26.23 -23.87
C SER A 161 15.01 -26.45 -22.41
N VAL A 162 14.87 -25.44 -21.56
CA VAL A 162 15.25 -25.48 -20.14
C VAL A 162 14.20 -26.22 -19.33
N ARG A 163 14.61 -27.12 -18.44
CA ARG A 163 13.74 -27.84 -17.49
C ARG A 163 14.48 -28.01 -16.16
N LEU A 164 14.30 -27.07 -15.25
CA LEU A 164 15.01 -26.98 -13.97
C LEU A 164 14.04 -27.10 -12.80
N GLU A 165 14.40 -27.94 -11.83
CA GLU A 165 13.71 -28.05 -10.54
C GLU A 165 14.20 -26.95 -9.59
N MET A 166 14.00 -25.69 -9.98
CA MET A 166 14.39 -24.52 -9.18
C MET A 166 13.38 -23.37 -9.32
N ASP A 167 13.41 -22.46 -8.35
CA ASP A 167 12.59 -21.25 -8.35
C ASP A 167 13.20 -20.21 -9.32
N PRO A 168 12.42 -19.67 -10.29
CA PRO A 168 12.91 -18.60 -11.16
C PRO A 168 13.39 -17.37 -10.38
N GLY A 169 12.87 -17.14 -9.18
CA GLY A 169 13.19 -16.05 -8.26
C GLY A 169 12.64 -14.70 -8.69
N SER A 170 12.51 -13.81 -7.70
CA SER A 170 11.87 -12.50 -7.86
C SER A 170 12.52 -11.60 -8.91
N GLY A 171 13.86 -11.55 -8.96
CA GLY A 171 14.58 -10.71 -9.93
C GLY A 171 14.22 -11.03 -11.38
N LEU A 172 14.23 -12.31 -11.75
CA LEU A 172 13.91 -12.74 -13.11
C LEU A 172 12.44 -12.42 -13.47
N LEU A 173 11.51 -12.62 -12.53
CA LEU A 173 10.10 -12.26 -12.74
C LEU A 173 9.90 -10.77 -12.97
N MET A 174 10.60 -9.93 -12.21
CA MET A 174 10.58 -8.48 -12.38
C MET A 174 11.15 -8.05 -13.73
N ASP A 175 12.26 -8.64 -14.15
CA ASP A 175 12.87 -8.33 -15.44
C ASP A 175 11.93 -8.69 -16.60
N LEU A 176 11.22 -9.82 -16.51
CA LEU A 176 10.25 -10.24 -17.52
C LEU A 176 9.02 -9.34 -17.59
N MET A 177 8.50 -8.89 -16.45
CA MET A 177 7.36 -7.99 -16.44
C MET A 177 7.70 -6.63 -17.05
N ARG A 178 8.99 -6.26 -17.05
CA ARG A 178 9.52 -5.07 -17.72
C ARG A 178 9.90 -5.32 -19.18
N TYR A 179 9.86 -6.57 -19.64
CA TYR A 179 10.22 -6.96 -21.00
C TYR A 179 9.16 -6.50 -22.00
N GLY A 180 9.35 -5.30 -22.53
CA GLY A 180 8.39 -4.61 -23.40
C GLY A 180 8.09 -5.21 -24.78
N PRO A 181 8.98 -5.98 -25.46
CA PRO A 181 8.73 -6.35 -26.85
C PRO A 181 7.81 -7.57 -27.07
N THR A 182 7.29 -8.22 -26.01
CA THR A 182 6.56 -9.51 -26.17
C THR A 182 5.38 -9.64 -25.19
N ASP A 183 4.46 -10.56 -25.49
CA ASP A 183 3.37 -10.95 -24.59
C ASP A 183 3.93 -11.54 -23.29
N SER A 184 3.90 -10.74 -22.21
CA SER A 184 4.42 -11.12 -20.89
C SER A 184 3.76 -12.38 -20.34
N VAL A 185 2.49 -12.65 -20.69
CA VAL A 185 1.79 -13.87 -20.26
C VAL A 185 2.42 -15.10 -20.90
N LYS A 186 2.76 -15.03 -22.20
CA LYS A 186 3.42 -16.14 -22.91
C LYS A 186 4.80 -16.43 -22.33
N LEU A 187 5.60 -15.39 -22.07
CA LEU A 187 6.94 -15.56 -21.48
C LEU A 187 6.89 -16.10 -20.06
N LEU A 188 5.96 -15.64 -19.22
CA LEU A 188 5.77 -16.17 -17.88
C LEU A 188 5.39 -17.66 -17.90
N LYS A 189 4.52 -18.09 -18.81
CA LYS A 189 4.19 -19.52 -18.99
C LYS A 189 5.44 -20.34 -19.33
N LEU A 190 6.23 -19.88 -20.30
CA LEU A 190 7.48 -20.55 -20.65
C LEU A 190 8.45 -20.62 -19.47
N ILE A 191 8.48 -19.60 -18.62
CA ILE A 191 9.32 -19.61 -17.42
C ILE A 191 8.80 -20.56 -16.35
N PHE A 192 7.50 -20.67 -16.13
CA PHE A 192 6.97 -21.67 -15.20
C PHE A 192 7.10 -23.10 -15.72
N GLU A 193 7.12 -23.30 -17.04
CA GLU A 193 7.48 -24.58 -17.64
C GLU A 193 8.98 -24.90 -17.51
N ALA A 194 9.82 -23.87 -17.62
CA ALA A 194 11.27 -23.98 -17.53
C ALA A 194 11.77 -24.15 -16.09
N PHE A 195 11.14 -23.48 -15.13
CA PHE A 195 11.47 -23.45 -13.72
C PHE A 195 10.31 -24.01 -12.91
N ARG A 196 10.39 -25.30 -12.59
CA ARG A 196 9.25 -26.09 -12.11
C ARG A 196 8.96 -25.95 -10.62
N LYS A 197 9.86 -25.35 -9.83
CA LYS A 197 9.54 -25.10 -8.42
C LYS A 197 8.58 -23.92 -8.31
N PRO A 198 7.63 -23.99 -7.36
CA PRO A 198 6.80 -22.86 -7.03
C PRO A 198 7.64 -21.63 -6.66
N ILE A 199 7.12 -20.46 -6.97
CA ILE A 199 7.77 -19.18 -6.72
C ILE A 199 7.61 -18.78 -5.25
N GLU A 200 8.70 -18.38 -4.61
CA GLU A 200 8.61 -17.61 -3.36
C GLU A 200 8.31 -16.14 -3.71
N LEU A 201 7.04 -15.73 -3.55
CA LEU A 201 6.60 -14.39 -3.87
C LEU A 201 6.90 -13.42 -2.72
N ASP A 202 7.91 -12.56 -2.91
CA ASP A 202 8.20 -11.48 -1.98
C ASP A 202 7.21 -10.30 -2.12
N GLU A 203 7.16 -9.44 -1.09
CA GLU A 203 6.27 -8.28 -1.05
C GLU A 203 6.49 -7.34 -2.26
N VAL A 204 7.73 -7.15 -2.70
CA VAL A 204 8.07 -6.18 -3.77
C VAL A 204 7.55 -6.67 -5.12
N VAL A 205 7.75 -7.96 -5.43
CA VAL A 205 7.21 -8.57 -6.65
C VAL A 205 5.70 -8.56 -6.60
N PHE A 206 5.09 -8.94 -5.48
CA PHE A 206 3.63 -8.99 -5.39
C PHE A 206 3.00 -7.63 -5.65
N MET A 207 3.54 -6.58 -5.04
CA MET A 207 3.11 -5.20 -5.27
C MET A 207 3.23 -4.79 -6.74
N HIS A 208 4.29 -5.22 -7.42
CA HIS A 208 4.48 -4.94 -8.85
C HIS A 208 3.49 -5.72 -9.73
N VAL A 209 3.20 -6.97 -9.38
CA VAL A 209 2.25 -7.84 -10.09
C VAL A 209 0.82 -7.29 -10.02
N ILE A 210 0.46 -6.63 -8.91
CA ILE A 210 -0.84 -5.95 -8.77
C ILE A 210 -1.02 -4.84 -9.80
N ASP A 211 0.06 -4.15 -10.18
CA ASP A 211 0.03 -3.09 -11.20
C ASP A 211 -0.01 -3.65 -12.65
N GLN A 212 0.07 -4.97 -12.82
CA GLN A 212 0.01 -5.62 -14.12
C GLN A 212 -1.43 -5.98 -14.51
N LYS A 213 -1.59 -6.55 -15.72
CA LYS A 213 -2.86 -7.11 -16.17
C LYS A 213 -3.30 -8.26 -15.25
N GLU A 214 -4.60 -8.37 -15.02
CA GLU A 214 -5.21 -9.42 -14.19
C GLU A 214 -4.77 -10.85 -14.62
N THR A 215 -4.57 -11.08 -15.92
CA THR A 215 -4.06 -12.36 -16.44
C THR A 215 -2.66 -12.70 -15.96
N VAL A 216 -1.78 -11.71 -15.78
CA VAL A 216 -0.44 -11.87 -15.23
C VAL A 216 -0.52 -12.21 -13.74
N LEU A 217 -1.34 -11.47 -12.99
CA LEU A 217 -1.59 -11.73 -11.57
C LEU A 217 -2.11 -13.16 -11.33
N LYS A 218 -3.16 -13.58 -12.06
CA LYS A 218 -3.70 -14.94 -11.96
C LYS A 218 -2.65 -16.00 -12.26
N LEU A 219 -1.86 -15.80 -13.30
CA LEU A 219 -0.81 -16.75 -13.68
C LEU A 219 0.26 -16.87 -12.59
N ILE A 220 0.71 -15.75 -12.02
CA ILE A 220 1.71 -15.78 -10.95
C ILE A 220 1.15 -16.47 -9.71
N LEU A 221 -0.07 -16.12 -9.28
CA LEU A 221 -0.72 -16.74 -8.12
C LEU A 221 -0.89 -18.26 -8.26
N GLN A 222 -1.14 -18.77 -9.47
CA GLN A 222 -1.24 -20.21 -9.75
C GLN A 222 0.08 -20.97 -9.59
N HIS A 223 1.22 -20.29 -9.73
CA HIS A 223 2.56 -20.87 -9.68
C HIS A 223 3.35 -20.48 -8.42
N CYS A 224 2.72 -19.78 -7.47
CA CYS A 224 3.34 -19.43 -6.20
C CYS A 224 3.38 -20.60 -5.21
N GLN A 225 4.35 -20.56 -4.30
CA GLN A 225 4.37 -21.46 -3.16
C GLN A 225 3.21 -21.11 -2.21
N HIS A 226 2.44 -22.13 -1.82
CA HIS A 226 1.35 -21.98 -0.86
C HIS A 226 1.77 -22.45 0.55
N PRO A 227 1.29 -21.81 1.63
CA PRO A 227 0.36 -20.68 1.62
C PRO A 227 1.03 -19.34 1.26
N ILE A 228 0.33 -18.49 0.52
CA ILE A 228 0.81 -17.14 0.20
C ILE A 228 0.53 -16.25 1.41
N THR A 229 1.58 -15.60 1.92
CA THR A 229 1.44 -14.62 3.02
C THR A 229 1.16 -13.25 2.40
N ILE A 230 -0.04 -12.71 2.65
CA ILE A 230 -0.42 -11.39 2.15
C ILE A 230 -0.17 -10.38 3.27
N SER A 231 0.85 -9.55 3.10
CA SER A 231 1.10 -8.45 4.03
C SER A 231 0.04 -7.35 3.89
N ASN A 232 -0.17 -6.57 4.95
CA ASN A 232 -1.12 -5.46 4.93
C ASN A 232 -0.82 -4.45 3.78
N LYS A 233 0.45 -4.25 3.42
CA LYS A 233 0.82 -3.38 2.28
C LYS A 233 0.34 -3.93 0.94
N VAL A 234 0.52 -5.24 0.70
CA VAL A 234 0.02 -5.92 -0.51
C VAL A 234 -1.50 -5.83 -0.56
N LEU A 235 -2.17 -6.03 0.58
CA LEU A 235 -3.62 -5.95 0.68
C LEU A 235 -4.14 -4.54 0.37
N VAL A 236 -3.58 -3.51 1.01
CA VAL A 236 -3.91 -2.09 0.72
C VAL A 236 -3.71 -1.77 -0.75
N LYS A 237 -2.60 -2.21 -1.35
CA LYS A 237 -2.34 -1.99 -2.77
C LYS A 237 -3.36 -2.69 -3.67
N ALA A 238 -3.75 -3.93 -3.34
CA ALA A 238 -4.78 -4.66 -4.07
C ALA A 238 -6.14 -3.97 -4.00
N ILE A 239 -6.51 -3.44 -2.83
CA ILE A 239 -7.74 -2.67 -2.60
C ILE A 239 -7.76 -1.42 -3.50
N LEU A 240 -6.67 -0.65 -3.52
CA LEU A 240 -6.56 0.56 -4.34
C LEU A 240 -6.54 0.27 -5.85
N ALA A 241 -6.08 -0.93 -6.26
CA ALA A 241 -6.13 -1.37 -7.64
C ALA A 241 -7.55 -1.77 -8.09
N GLY A 242 -8.46 -2.02 -7.16
CA GLY A 242 -9.88 -2.28 -7.41
C GLY A 242 -10.36 -3.66 -6.94
N ILE A 243 -11.69 -3.80 -6.87
CA ILE A 243 -12.33 -4.98 -6.27
C ILE A 243 -12.02 -6.29 -7.01
N GLU A 244 -11.86 -6.28 -8.34
CA GLU A 244 -11.56 -7.49 -9.11
C GLU A 244 -10.14 -8.01 -8.85
N THR A 245 -9.18 -7.10 -8.66
CA THR A 245 -7.80 -7.42 -8.28
C THR A 245 -7.75 -7.98 -6.86
N LEU A 246 -8.45 -7.32 -5.93
CA LEU A 246 -8.61 -7.79 -4.57
C LEU A 246 -9.25 -9.18 -4.52
N ARG A 247 -10.32 -9.39 -5.29
CA ARG A 247 -11.03 -10.67 -5.42
C ARG A 247 -10.09 -11.77 -5.91
N THR A 248 -9.37 -11.51 -6.99
CA THR A 248 -8.40 -12.45 -7.56
C THR A 248 -7.35 -12.88 -6.53
N ILE A 249 -6.90 -11.94 -5.70
CA ILE A 249 -5.94 -12.22 -4.63
C ILE A 249 -6.62 -13.05 -3.55
N LEU A 250 -7.69 -12.57 -2.91
CA LEU A 250 -8.27 -13.21 -1.72
C LEU A 250 -9.00 -14.54 -2.01
N GLU A 251 -9.53 -14.74 -3.22
CA GLU A 251 -10.17 -16.01 -3.61
C GLU A 251 -9.15 -17.09 -3.99
N THR A 252 -7.85 -16.75 -4.11
CA THR A 252 -6.83 -17.76 -4.38
C THR A 252 -6.64 -18.63 -3.13
N PRO A 253 -6.78 -19.96 -3.24
CA PRO A 253 -6.84 -20.84 -2.07
C PRO A 253 -5.55 -20.84 -1.23
N ARG A 254 -5.70 -21.12 0.06
CA ARG A 254 -4.62 -21.31 1.05
C ARG A 254 -3.80 -20.03 1.28
N GLN A 255 -4.44 -18.97 1.70
CA GLN A 255 -3.77 -17.73 2.06
C GLN A 255 -3.84 -17.47 3.55
N ALA A 256 -2.74 -16.96 4.09
CA ALA A 256 -2.75 -16.35 5.41
C ALA A 256 -2.86 -14.84 5.20
N ILE A 257 -4.02 -14.28 5.52
CA ILE A 257 -4.31 -12.85 5.34
C ILE A 257 -4.30 -12.20 6.72
N HIS A 258 -3.47 -11.17 6.87
CA HIS A 258 -3.49 -10.29 8.03
C HIS A 258 -4.15 -8.97 7.60
N ILE A 259 -5.42 -8.81 7.97
CA ILE A 259 -6.17 -7.59 7.69
C ILE A 259 -5.99 -6.63 8.87
N GLU A 260 -5.37 -5.49 8.60
CA GLU A 260 -5.19 -4.42 9.58
C GLU A 260 -6.11 -3.24 9.26
N GLU A 261 -6.15 -2.26 10.17
CA GLU A 261 -7.02 -1.09 10.06
C GLU A 261 -6.79 -0.27 8.77
N ASP A 262 -5.53 -0.18 8.31
CA ASP A 262 -5.19 0.56 7.08
C ASP A 262 -5.83 -0.07 5.82
N SER A 263 -6.06 -1.38 5.83
CA SER A 263 -6.81 -2.05 4.76
C SER A 263 -8.26 -1.62 4.72
N PHE A 264 -8.90 -1.46 5.89
CA PHE A 264 -10.27 -0.96 5.95
C PHE A 264 -10.37 0.50 5.52
N ASP A 265 -9.39 1.35 5.88
CA ASP A 265 -9.33 2.74 5.41
C ASP A 265 -9.26 2.81 3.88
N ALA A 266 -8.36 2.04 3.27
CA ALA A 266 -8.28 1.92 1.82
C ALA A 266 -9.58 1.41 1.20
N ALA A 267 -10.25 0.43 1.82
CA ALA A 267 -11.49 -0.14 1.29
C ALA A 267 -12.65 0.86 1.34
N MET A 268 -12.74 1.64 2.43
CA MET A 268 -13.73 2.72 2.55
C MET A 268 -13.54 3.81 1.50
N ALA A 269 -12.28 4.19 1.22
CA ALA A 269 -11.95 5.16 0.19
C ALA A 269 -12.30 4.65 -1.22
N GLN A 270 -12.15 3.34 -1.45
CA GLN A 270 -12.47 2.70 -2.73
C GLN A 270 -13.99 2.56 -2.95
N GLY A 271 -14.75 2.27 -1.90
CA GLY A 271 -16.21 2.24 -1.92
C GLY A 271 -16.84 1.10 -1.13
N SER A 272 -18.15 1.20 -0.90
CA SER A 272 -18.90 0.30 -0.03
C SER A 272 -18.85 -1.17 -0.45
N THR A 273 -18.84 -1.45 -1.76
CA THR A 273 -18.73 -2.83 -2.28
C THR A 273 -17.39 -3.48 -1.97
N THR A 274 -16.30 -2.70 -1.95
CA THR A 274 -14.96 -3.20 -1.61
C THR A 274 -14.84 -3.45 -0.11
N LEU A 275 -15.43 -2.56 0.69
CA LEU A 275 -15.52 -2.72 2.14
C LEU A 275 -16.31 -3.97 2.54
N GLU A 276 -17.50 -4.15 1.96
CA GLU A 276 -18.35 -5.32 2.19
C GLU A 276 -17.63 -6.62 1.82
N PHE A 277 -16.96 -6.64 0.66
CA PHE A 277 -16.14 -7.79 0.25
C PHE A 277 -15.03 -8.10 1.25
N LEU A 278 -14.31 -7.09 1.75
CA LEU A 278 -13.24 -7.27 2.73
C LEU A 278 -13.76 -7.87 4.05
N PHE A 279 -14.91 -7.40 4.54
CA PHE A 279 -15.54 -7.96 5.74
C PHE A 279 -15.95 -9.43 5.57
N HIS A 280 -16.45 -9.81 4.40
CA HIS A 280 -16.79 -11.22 4.12
C HIS A 280 -15.58 -12.17 4.14
N GLN A 281 -14.36 -11.64 4.00
CA GLN A 281 -13.13 -12.43 4.10
C GLN A 281 -12.61 -12.54 5.54
N CYS A 282 -13.20 -11.80 6.50
CA CYS A 282 -12.88 -11.90 7.91
C CYS A 282 -13.72 -13.00 8.56
N ASP A 283 -13.21 -14.23 8.62
CA ASP A 283 -13.87 -15.37 9.31
C ASP A 283 -14.08 -15.12 10.81
N ALA A 284 -13.20 -14.33 11.43
CA ALA A 284 -13.33 -13.88 12.80
C ALA A 284 -13.91 -12.46 12.81
N GLY A 285 -14.99 -12.25 13.56
CA GLY A 285 -15.62 -10.95 13.71
C GLY A 285 -14.59 -9.84 13.91
N VAL A 286 -14.63 -8.82 13.06
CA VAL A 286 -13.66 -7.72 13.05
C VAL A 286 -13.88 -6.88 14.29
N SER A 287 -12.83 -6.69 15.09
CA SER A 287 -12.87 -5.73 16.19
C SER A 287 -12.94 -4.31 15.62
N ILE A 288 -14.09 -3.65 15.75
CA ILE A 288 -14.25 -2.27 15.30
C ILE A 288 -13.58 -1.34 16.29
N SER A 289 -12.48 -0.72 15.87
CA SER A 289 -11.84 0.35 16.61
C SER A 289 -12.65 1.64 16.54
N GLU A 290 -12.43 2.54 17.50
CA GLU A 290 -12.98 3.90 17.47
C GLU A 290 -12.53 4.66 16.20
N LYS A 291 -11.27 4.48 15.78
CA LYS A 291 -10.71 5.13 14.58
C LYS A 291 -11.40 4.64 13.31
N LEU A 292 -11.63 3.34 13.17
CA LEU A 292 -12.38 2.76 12.05
C LEU A 292 -13.80 3.34 11.97
N LEU A 293 -14.50 3.44 13.11
CA LEU A 293 -15.85 4.00 13.17
C LEU A 293 -15.88 5.49 12.77
N ARG A 294 -14.90 6.28 13.22
CA ARG A 294 -14.75 7.70 12.81
C ARG A 294 -14.51 7.85 11.31
N LEU A 295 -13.69 6.97 10.73
CA LEU A 295 -13.43 6.98 9.29
C LEU A 295 -14.69 6.63 8.50
N ALA A 296 -15.46 5.64 8.96
CA ALA A 296 -16.72 5.22 8.35
C ALA A 296 -17.76 6.35 8.33
N ILE A 297 -17.92 7.04 9.46
CA ILE A 297 -18.81 8.20 9.59
C ILE A 297 -18.43 9.28 8.56
N LYS A 298 -17.13 9.56 8.40
CA LYS A 298 -16.64 10.56 7.44
C LYS A 298 -16.81 10.11 5.99
N ALA A 299 -16.64 8.82 5.71
CA ALA A 299 -16.78 8.26 4.37
C ALA A 299 -18.24 8.19 3.91
N GLY A 300 -19.19 8.12 4.86
CA GLY A 300 -20.62 8.30 4.61
C GLY A 300 -21.47 7.16 5.17
N ARG A 301 -22.80 7.34 5.08
CA ARG A 301 -23.80 6.44 5.69
C ARG A 301 -23.64 4.98 5.27
N ASN A 302 -23.44 4.70 3.99
CA ASN A 302 -23.39 3.32 3.50
C ASN A 302 -22.21 2.54 4.11
N ASN A 303 -21.04 3.17 4.23
CA ASN A 303 -19.87 2.54 4.85
C ASN A 303 -20.09 2.31 6.33
N LEU A 304 -20.68 3.28 7.03
CA LEU A 304 -21.05 3.14 8.44
C LEU A 304 -22.04 1.98 8.65
N GLU A 305 -23.07 1.87 7.81
CA GLU A 305 -24.09 0.83 7.90
C GLU A 305 -23.49 -0.57 7.73
N ILE A 306 -22.59 -0.76 6.76
CA ILE A 306 -21.87 -2.02 6.57
C ILE A 306 -21.07 -2.39 7.83
N ILE A 307 -20.33 -1.43 8.40
CA ILE A 307 -19.51 -1.66 9.59
C ILE A 307 -20.38 -2.04 10.79
N LEU A 308 -21.51 -1.38 10.99
CA LEU A 308 -22.45 -1.68 12.08
C LEU A 308 -23.16 -3.04 11.90
N GLN A 309 -23.48 -3.43 10.66
CA GLN A 309 -24.07 -4.74 10.36
C GLN A 309 -23.07 -5.88 10.61
N MET A 310 -21.82 -5.69 10.21
CA MET A 310 -20.76 -6.70 10.34
C MET A 310 -20.25 -6.86 11.78
N SER A 311 -20.62 -5.97 12.70
CA SER A 311 -20.34 -6.10 14.13
C SER A 311 -21.45 -6.76 14.93
N SER A 312 -22.49 -7.28 14.29
CA SER A 312 -23.60 -7.96 14.95
C SER A 312 -23.09 -9.07 15.90
N GLY A 313 -23.10 -8.77 17.21
CA GLY A 313 -22.65 -9.67 18.28
C GLY A 313 -21.51 -9.13 19.15
N ILE A 314 -20.77 -8.10 18.72
CA ILE A 314 -19.74 -7.43 19.52
C ILE A 314 -20.25 -6.03 19.91
N PRO A 315 -20.40 -5.73 21.20
CA PRO A 315 -20.81 -4.39 21.64
C PRO A 315 -19.81 -3.34 21.15
N ILE A 316 -20.27 -2.43 20.30
CA ILE A 316 -19.46 -1.30 19.84
C ILE A 316 -19.53 -0.22 20.93
N TRP A 317 -18.36 0.20 21.41
CA TRP A 317 -18.28 1.31 22.33
C TRP A 317 -18.46 2.64 21.58
N ILE A 318 -19.70 3.16 21.59
CA ILE A 318 -20.04 4.47 21.02
C ILE A 318 -19.95 5.51 22.14
N ASP A 319 -18.84 6.23 22.19
CA ASP A 319 -18.67 7.32 23.15
C ASP A 319 -19.14 8.67 22.57
N GLY A 320 -19.07 9.72 23.39
CA GLY A 320 -19.50 11.06 22.95
C GLY A 320 -18.65 11.64 21.83
N SER A 321 -17.42 11.17 21.63
CA SER A 321 -16.55 11.64 20.57
C SER A 321 -16.98 11.11 19.20
N ILE A 322 -17.43 9.84 19.13
CA ILE A 322 -18.04 9.25 17.93
C ILE A 322 -19.33 9.99 17.58
N LEU A 323 -20.20 10.21 18.58
CA LEU A 323 -21.48 10.91 18.37
C LEU A 323 -21.26 12.36 17.91
N THR A 324 -20.24 13.05 18.41
CA THR A 324 -19.84 14.37 17.91
C THR A 324 -19.49 14.33 16.42
N VAL A 325 -18.73 13.33 15.97
CA VAL A 325 -18.38 13.20 14.55
C VAL A 325 -19.61 12.87 13.69
N ALA A 326 -20.52 12.03 14.19
CA ALA A 326 -21.78 11.73 13.49
C ALA A 326 -22.73 12.93 13.41
N ALA A 327 -22.83 13.72 14.48
CA ALA A 327 -23.59 14.95 14.52
C ALA A 327 -23.11 15.98 13.48
N ALA A 328 -21.81 16.01 13.19
CA ALA A 328 -21.29 16.85 12.12
C ALA A 328 -21.70 16.39 10.72
N GLN A 329 -22.03 15.10 10.53
CA GLN A 329 -22.43 14.54 9.24
C GLN A 329 -23.93 14.65 8.95
N GLY A 330 -24.77 14.66 9.99
CA GLY A 330 -26.21 14.93 9.85
C GLY A 330 -27.11 13.92 10.55
N PRO A 331 -28.44 14.13 10.48
CA PRO A 331 -29.42 13.43 11.33
C PRO A 331 -29.47 11.93 11.06
N ARG A 332 -29.37 11.51 9.79
CA ARG A 332 -29.43 10.09 9.40
C ARG A 332 -28.25 9.28 9.93
N THR A 333 -27.07 9.89 10.01
CA THR A 333 -25.86 9.23 10.52
C THR A 333 -25.95 9.05 12.03
N VAL A 334 -26.47 10.06 12.73
CA VAL A 334 -26.74 9.97 14.17
C VAL A 334 -27.77 8.88 14.44
N GLN A 335 -28.90 8.89 13.73
CA GLN A 335 -29.96 7.88 13.90
C GLN A 335 -29.42 6.47 13.75
N LEU A 336 -28.63 6.23 12.69
CA LEU A 336 -28.00 4.93 12.44
C LEU A 336 -27.09 4.48 13.61
N LEU A 337 -26.33 5.37 14.24
CA LEU A 337 -25.54 5.00 15.42
C LEU A 337 -26.40 4.68 16.63
N PHE A 338 -27.49 5.41 16.84
CA PHE A 338 -28.40 5.19 17.96
C PHE A 338 -29.14 3.86 17.85
N ASP A 339 -29.55 3.47 16.64
CA ASP A 339 -30.17 2.17 16.38
C ASP A 339 -29.26 0.99 16.79
N HIS A 340 -27.94 1.23 16.83
CA HIS A 340 -26.91 0.26 17.21
C HIS A 340 -26.25 0.53 18.58
N CYS A 341 -26.72 1.52 19.34
CA CYS A 341 -26.17 1.89 20.65
C CYS A 341 -27.00 1.31 21.80
N HIS A 342 -26.35 0.69 22.80
CA HIS A 342 -27.02 0.14 23.97
C HIS A 342 -27.25 1.16 25.11
N ASP A 343 -26.52 2.28 25.14
CA ASP A 343 -26.72 3.37 26.13
C ASP A 343 -26.24 4.74 25.59
N PRO A 344 -27.11 5.50 24.91
CA PRO A 344 -26.72 6.76 24.29
C PRO A 344 -26.62 7.95 25.25
N VAL A 345 -27.12 7.81 26.49
CA VAL A 345 -27.52 8.95 27.33
C VAL A 345 -26.31 9.74 27.85
N TYR A 346 -25.26 9.06 28.30
CA TYR A 346 -24.10 9.72 28.91
C TYR A 346 -23.17 10.38 27.87
N SER A 347 -23.21 9.91 26.62
CA SER A 347 -22.32 10.31 25.54
C SER A 347 -22.84 11.49 24.70
N ALA A 348 -24.14 11.79 24.78
CA ALA A 348 -24.78 12.74 23.86
C ALA A 348 -24.44 14.22 24.10
N ARG A 349 -23.97 14.61 25.29
CA ARG A 349 -23.79 16.03 25.65
C ARG A 349 -22.88 16.78 24.67
N LYS A 350 -21.69 16.25 24.36
CA LYS A 350 -20.78 16.87 23.38
C LYS A 350 -21.36 16.87 21.97
N ALA A 351 -22.11 15.83 21.61
CA ALA A 351 -22.75 15.73 20.31
C ALA A 351 -23.87 16.78 20.14
N ILE A 352 -24.59 17.13 21.20
CA ILE A 352 -25.62 18.19 21.19
C ILE A 352 -25.01 19.55 20.84
N TYR A 353 -23.86 19.92 21.44
CA TYR A 353 -23.15 21.15 21.08
C TYR A 353 -22.76 21.18 19.61
N THR A 354 -22.22 20.07 19.10
CA THR A 354 -21.83 19.93 17.71
C THR A 354 -23.04 20.01 16.77
N ALA A 355 -24.14 19.32 17.07
CA ALA A 355 -25.35 19.36 16.26
C ALA A 355 -26.00 20.74 16.23
N THR A 356 -26.04 21.43 17.38
CA THR A 356 -26.47 22.83 17.48
C THR A 356 -25.69 23.70 16.50
N SER A 357 -24.39 23.44 16.38
CA SER A 357 -23.49 24.21 15.50
C SER A 357 -23.63 23.88 14.00
N HIS A 358 -24.27 22.78 13.62
CA HIS A 358 -24.33 22.35 12.21
C HIS A 358 -25.73 22.39 11.61
N SER A 359 -26.74 21.82 12.27
CA SER A 359 -28.08 21.68 11.67
C SER A 359 -29.17 21.51 12.73
N PRO A 360 -30.27 22.32 12.68
CA PRO A 360 -31.42 22.16 13.56
C PRO A 360 -32.04 20.75 13.51
N TYR A 361 -32.10 20.13 12.32
CA TYR A 361 -32.64 18.79 12.15
C TYR A 361 -31.78 17.70 12.82
N THR A 362 -30.45 17.89 12.82
CA THR A 362 -29.55 16.97 13.53
C THR A 362 -29.70 17.11 15.03
N LEU A 363 -29.85 18.35 15.50
CA LEU A 363 -30.11 18.63 16.90
C LEU A 363 -31.43 17.99 17.33
N GLU A 364 -32.52 18.24 16.61
CA GLU A 364 -33.83 17.62 16.86
C GLU A 364 -33.74 16.10 16.93
N THR A 365 -33.05 15.47 15.98
CA THR A 365 -32.86 14.01 15.95
C THR A 365 -32.13 13.52 17.22
N LEU A 366 -31.04 14.18 17.61
CA LEU A 366 -30.33 13.86 18.86
C LEU A 366 -31.22 14.04 20.08
N LEU A 367 -31.93 15.16 20.17
CA LEU A 367 -32.79 15.51 21.30
C LEU A 367 -33.95 14.52 21.47
N ASN A 368 -34.54 14.06 20.37
CA ASN A 368 -35.63 13.09 20.38
C ASN A 368 -35.16 11.69 20.79
N MET A 369 -33.91 11.33 20.47
CA MET A 369 -33.35 10.03 20.83
C MET A 369 -32.70 10.01 22.23
N CYS A 370 -32.37 11.17 22.80
CA CYS A 370 -31.87 11.29 24.16
C CYS A 370 -33.04 11.40 25.14
N SER A 371 -33.23 10.39 25.99
CA SER A 371 -34.25 10.43 27.04
C SER A 371 -33.92 11.40 28.19
N SER A 372 -32.65 11.83 28.30
CA SER A 372 -32.21 12.80 29.29
C SER A 372 -32.56 14.23 28.87
N LYS A 373 -33.26 14.94 29.75
CA LYS A 373 -33.40 16.40 29.65
C LYS A 373 -32.03 17.06 29.76
N ILE A 374 -31.83 18.14 29.01
CA ILE A 374 -30.54 18.85 28.92
C ILE A 374 -30.55 20.07 29.84
N GLU A 375 -29.40 20.37 30.44
CA GLU A 375 -29.19 21.65 31.10
C GLU A 375 -28.70 22.68 30.08
N LEU A 376 -29.44 23.79 29.95
CA LEU A 376 -29.09 24.86 29.00
C LEU A 376 -27.99 25.75 29.56
N GLU A 377 -26.74 25.31 29.42
CA GLU A 377 -25.59 26.12 29.80
C GLU A 377 -25.43 27.35 28.90
N LYS A 378 -24.76 28.37 29.43
CA LYS A 378 -24.48 29.63 28.74
C LYS A 378 -23.91 29.40 27.34
N ASP A 379 -22.95 28.51 27.19
CA ASP A 379 -22.27 28.28 25.91
C ASP A 379 -23.20 27.62 24.87
N LEU A 380 -24.02 26.66 25.29
CA LEU A 380 -25.01 26.01 24.41
C LEU A 380 -26.09 27.01 23.97
N PHE A 381 -26.50 27.89 24.87
CA PHE A 381 -27.43 28.97 24.57
C PHE A 381 -26.85 29.98 23.57
N VAL A 382 -25.60 30.41 23.76
CA VAL A 382 -24.91 31.29 22.80
C VAL A 382 -24.85 30.62 21.42
N CYS A 383 -24.53 29.32 21.36
CA CYS A 383 -24.56 28.55 20.11
C CYS A 383 -25.95 28.52 19.48
N GLY A 384 -27.01 28.31 20.26
CA GLY A 384 -28.39 28.33 19.80
C GLY A 384 -28.79 29.65 19.15
N ILE A 385 -28.50 30.77 19.83
CA ILE A 385 -28.73 32.13 19.30
C ILE A 385 -27.98 32.35 17.99
N ALA A 386 -26.70 31.99 17.94
CA ALA A 386 -25.89 32.20 16.74
C ALA A 386 -26.41 31.42 15.52
N LYS A 387 -27.22 30.37 15.74
CA LYS A 387 -27.68 29.45 14.70
C LYS A 387 -29.08 29.76 14.20
N GLY A 388 -29.95 30.30 15.02
CA GLY A 388 -31.30 30.66 14.59
C GLY A 388 -32.37 30.41 15.65
N PRO A 389 -33.54 31.04 15.51
CA PRO A 389 -34.64 30.90 16.46
C PRO A 389 -35.15 29.45 16.52
N ALA A 390 -35.17 28.73 15.39
CA ALA A 390 -35.56 27.32 15.35
C ALA A 390 -34.65 26.42 16.19
N THR A 391 -33.32 26.63 16.13
CA THR A 391 -32.36 25.89 16.95
C THR A 391 -32.56 26.17 18.43
N LEU A 392 -32.74 27.44 18.79
CA LEU A 392 -32.97 27.85 20.17
C LEU A 392 -34.30 27.29 20.72
N GLN A 393 -35.35 27.28 19.90
CA GLN A 393 -36.65 26.72 20.25
C GLN A 393 -36.57 25.22 20.55
N LEU A 394 -35.83 24.44 19.72
CA LEU A 394 -35.59 23.03 19.96
C LEU A 394 -34.86 22.78 21.29
N LEU A 395 -33.85 23.60 21.62
CA LEU A 395 -33.18 23.51 22.91
C LEU A 395 -34.17 23.71 24.06
N PHE A 396 -34.99 24.77 23.99
CA PHE A 396 -35.98 25.07 25.03
C PHE A 396 -37.01 23.94 25.25
N GLN A 397 -37.45 23.27 24.19
CA GLN A 397 -38.39 22.15 24.27
C GLN A 397 -37.85 20.94 25.04
N HIS A 398 -36.53 20.71 24.99
CA HIS A 398 -35.88 19.52 25.59
C HIS A 398 -35.04 19.83 26.84
N CYS A 399 -35.05 21.07 27.32
CA CYS A 399 -34.29 21.46 28.52
C CYS A 399 -35.02 21.18 29.84
N ILE A 400 -34.26 20.96 30.92
CA ILE A 400 -34.78 20.94 32.29
C ILE A 400 -35.24 22.36 32.62
N LYS A 401 -36.53 22.53 32.93
CA LYS A 401 -37.08 23.78 33.46
C LYS A 401 -36.93 23.82 35.00
N PRO A 402 -36.68 25.00 35.61
CA PRO A 402 -36.54 26.33 34.99
C PRO A 402 -35.13 26.61 34.44
N ILE A 403 -35.03 27.47 33.42
CA ILE A 403 -33.76 27.86 32.79
C ILE A 403 -33.28 29.18 33.39
N ASN A 404 -32.04 29.21 33.87
CA ASN A 404 -31.43 30.41 34.42
C ASN A 404 -30.76 31.24 33.31
N VAL A 405 -31.53 32.06 32.60
CA VAL A 405 -31.00 32.97 31.58
C VAL A 405 -30.38 34.18 32.27
N THR A 406 -29.06 34.34 32.15
CA THR A 406 -28.33 35.47 32.73
C THR A 406 -28.52 36.76 31.92
N ASN A 407 -28.30 37.93 32.52
CA ASN A 407 -28.33 39.23 31.80
C ASN A 407 -27.43 39.23 30.54
N LYS A 408 -26.27 38.56 30.61
CA LYS A 408 -25.36 38.43 29.45
C LYS A 408 -25.96 37.60 28.31
N MET A 409 -26.74 36.57 28.62
CA MET A 409 -27.45 35.76 27.63
C MET A 409 -28.57 36.56 26.98
N LEU A 410 -29.29 37.36 27.77
CA LEU A 410 -30.34 38.24 27.27
C LEU A 410 -29.79 39.36 26.37
N GLU A 411 -28.67 40.01 26.75
CA GLU A 411 -27.97 40.97 25.89
C GLU A 411 -27.59 40.38 24.53
N LEU A 412 -27.16 39.10 24.49
CA LEU A 412 -26.85 38.40 23.24
C LEU A 412 -28.09 38.17 22.39
N ALA A 413 -29.21 37.80 23.01
CA ALA A 413 -30.48 37.61 22.30
C ALA A 413 -31.00 38.91 21.70
N ILE A 414 -30.93 40.02 22.45
CA ILE A 414 -31.32 41.36 21.98
C ILE A 414 -30.49 41.75 20.75
N ARG A 415 -29.18 41.49 20.75
CA ARG A 415 -28.31 41.74 19.59
C ARG A 415 -28.63 40.86 18.40
N ALA A 416 -29.15 39.65 18.63
CA ALA A 416 -29.53 38.72 17.56
C ALA A 416 -30.90 39.02 16.95
N GLY A 417 -31.72 39.86 17.60
CA GLY A 417 -32.95 40.41 17.06
C GLY A 417 -34.24 39.81 17.63
N ILE A 418 -35.37 40.38 17.20
CA ILE A 418 -36.72 40.10 17.72
C ILE A 418 -37.10 38.61 17.69
N PRO A 419 -36.84 37.84 16.61
CA PRO A 419 -37.22 36.43 16.57
C PRO A 419 -36.57 35.57 17.68
N MET A 420 -35.39 35.97 18.18
CA MET A 420 -34.77 35.27 19.32
C MET A 420 -35.45 35.59 20.63
N LEU A 421 -35.85 36.85 20.81
CA LEU A 421 -36.56 37.30 22.00
C LEU A 421 -37.93 36.64 22.08
N GLU A 422 -38.66 36.54 20.96
CA GLU A 422 -39.92 35.81 20.87
C GLU A 422 -39.77 34.36 21.39
N VAL A 423 -38.81 33.61 20.84
CA VAL A 423 -38.54 32.23 21.28
C VAL A 423 -38.19 32.15 22.76
N ILE A 424 -37.40 33.09 23.28
CA ILE A 424 -37.04 33.12 24.71
C ILE A 424 -38.29 33.38 25.56
N PHE A 425 -39.06 34.42 25.28
CA PHE A 425 -40.23 34.79 26.09
C PHE A 425 -41.34 33.75 26.04
N GLU A 426 -41.57 33.11 24.90
CA GLU A 426 -42.56 32.02 24.77
C GLU A 426 -42.19 30.79 25.61
N ASN A 427 -40.89 30.50 25.75
CA ASN A 427 -40.42 29.29 26.41
C ASN A 427 -39.98 29.50 27.86
N TRP A 428 -39.71 30.75 28.24
CA TRP A 428 -39.32 31.19 29.57
C TRP A 428 -40.56 31.60 30.37
N ALA A 429 -41.25 30.59 30.91
CA ALA A 429 -42.40 30.80 31.77
C ALA A 429 -41.94 31.07 33.22
N SER A 430 -42.37 32.23 33.74
CA SER A 430 -42.75 32.52 35.13
C SER A 430 -41.82 33.21 36.15
N ASP A 431 -40.57 33.61 35.86
CA ASP A 431 -39.68 34.19 36.92
C ASP A 431 -38.85 35.43 36.52
N VAL A 432 -39.29 36.21 35.52
CA VAL A 432 -38.56 37.44 35.14
C VAL A 432 -39.29 38.66 35.69
N GLU A 433 -38.72 39.29 36.71
CA GLU A 433 -38.79 40.75 36.82
C GLU A 433 -38.19 41.31 35.53
N THR A 434 -39.04 41.66 34.57
CA THR A 434 -38.62 42.36 33.36
C THR A 434 -38.11 43.73 33.78
N THR A 435 -36.82 43.77 34.08
CA THR A 435 -36.17 45.02 34.44
C THR A 435 -36.25 45.98 33.27
N GLU A 436 -36.43 47.27 33.56
CA GLU A 436 -36.45 48.40 32.61
C GLU A 436 -35.26 48.37 31.63
N LEU A 437 -34.15 47.72 32.01
CA LEU A 437 -32.99 47.49 31.17
C LEU A 437 -33.29 46.63 29.94
N VAL A 438 -34.10 45.58 30.09
CA VAL A 438 -34.45 44.64 29.01
C VAL A 438 -35.34 45.32 27.97
N THR A 439 -36.35 46.06 28.42
CA THR A 439 -37.26 46.80 27.56
C THR A 439 -36.56 47.95 26.85
N LYS A 440 -35.71 48.71 27.54
CA LYS A 440 -34.88 49.76 26.91
C LYS A 440 -33.89 49.20 25.88
N GLN A 441 -33.21 48.10 26.19
CA GLN A 441 -32.24 47.52 25.27
C GLN A 441 -32.91 46.91 24.03
N ALA A 442 -34.03 46.22 24.19
CA ALA A 442 -34.83 45.72 23.07
C ALA A 442 -35.32 46.87 22.17
N ALA A 443 -35.86 47.95 22.76
CA ALA A 443 -36.30 49.14 22.04
C ALA A 443 -35.15 49.83 21.27
N THR A 444 -33.94 49.85 21.82
CA THR A 444 -32.77 50.41 21.12
C THR A 444 -32.21 49.52 20.01
N ALA A 445 -32.34 48.20 20.11
CA ALA A 445 -31.88 47.26 19.09
C ALA A 445 -32.87 47.12 17.92
N GLY A 446 -34.17 47.24 18.18
CA GLY A 446 -35.25 47.12 17.19
C GLY A 446 -35.61 48.41 16.46
N LYS A 447 -34.63 49.27 16.14
CA LYS A 447 -34.88 50.65 15.65
C LYS A 447 -35.67 50.79 14.34
N THR A 448 -36.23 49.73 13.76
CA THR A 448 -37.10 49.77 12.56
C THR A 448 -38.02 48.54 12.42
N ASP A 449 -38.75 48.07 13.45
CA ASP A 449 -39.76 47.02 13.23
C ASP A 449 -41.00 47.20 14.13
N GLU A 450 -42.15 47.53 13.52
CA GLU A 450 -43.47 47.71 14.17
C GLU A 450 -43.91 46.46 14.98
N LYS A 451 -43.30 45.31 14.72
CA LYS A 451 -43.54 44.06 15.46
C LYS A 451 -42.99 44.07 16.89
N LEU A 452 -41.97 44.87 17.20
CA LEU A 452 -41.44 44.93 18.57
C LEU A 452 -42.45 45.56 19.53
N ASP A 453 -43.15 46.60 19.08
CA ASP A 453 -44.16 47.29 19.88
C ASP A 453 -45.35 46.36 20.21
N ASP A 454 -45.72 45.47 19.28
CA ASP A 454 -46.76 44.44 19.47
C ASP A 454 -46.31 43.34 20.47
N VAL A 455 -45.05 42.89 20.41
CA VAL A 455 -44.50 41.92 21.38
C VAL A 455 -44.38 42.53 22.78
N LEU A 456 -43.92 43.78 22.88
CA LEU A 456 -43.85 44.51 24.15
C LEU A 456 -45.26 44.74 24.72
N ALA A 457 -46.23 45.12 23.89
CA ALA A 457 -47.62 45.30 24.30
C ALA A 457 -48.24 44.00 24.86
N ARG A 458 -48.06 42.86 24.19
CA ARG A 458 -48.56 41.55 24.67
C ARG A 458 -47.90 41.08 25.98
N THR A 459 -46.65 41.45 26.20
CA THR A 459 -45.94 41.12 27.45
C THR A 459 -46.45 41.97 28.60
N LEU A 460 -46.78 43.24 28.34
CA LEU A 460 -47.37 44.18 29.30
C LEU A 460 -48.84 43.87 29.65
N GLU A 461 -49.54 43.08 28.83
CA GLU A 461 -50.91 42.60 29.09
C GLU A 461 -50.99 41.36 30.01
N GLN A 462 -49.85 40.79 30.43
CA GLN A 462 -49.85 39.70 31.40
C GLN A 462 -50.09 40.21 32.84
N PRO A 463 -50.95 39.53 33.64
CA PRO A 463 -51.31 39.99 34.98
C PRO A 463 -50.08 40.05 35.90
N GLY A 464 -49.88 41.19 36.58
CA GLY A 464 -48.72 41.45 37.45
C GLY A 464 -47.81 42.61 36.99
N PHE A 465 -48.12 43.23 35.85
CA PHE A 465 -47.37 44.36 35.27
C PHE A 465 -47.99 45.74 35.51
N GLU A 466 -49.21 45.80 36.07
CA GLU A 466 -50.01 47.02 36.12
C GLU A 466 -49.47 48.13 37.06
N ASP A 467 -48.59 47.79 38.01
CA ASP A 467 -48.14 48.72 39.05
C ASP A 467 -46.87 49.54 38.71
N TYR A 468 -46.15 49.22 37.64
CA TYR A 468 -44.81 49.78 37.38
C TYR A 468 -44.75 50.95 36.38
N LEU A 469 -45.88 51.38 35.82
CA LEU A 469 -45.94 52.50 34.86
C LEU A 469 -46.61 53.77 35.40
N LEU A 470 -47.05 53.77 36.67
CA LEU A 470 -47.54 54.98 37.31
C LEU A 470 -46.34 55.80 37.81
N PRO A 471 -46.24 57.10 37.46
CA PRO A 471 -45.21 57.95 38.05
C PRO A 471 -45.33 57.90 39.58
N PRO A 472 -44.20 57.79 40.32
CA PRO A 472 -44.24 57.71 41.78
C PRO A 472 -45.01 58.90 42.33
N SER A 473 -45.88 58.65 43.31
CA SER A 473 -46.66 59.72 43.94
C SER A 473 -45.73 60.78 44.54
N GLU A 474 -46.19 62.02 44.63
CA GLU A 474 -45.39 63.12 45.22
C GLU A 474 -44.90 62.80 46.64
N ALA A 475 -45.64 61.97 47.38
CA ALA A 475 -45.23 61.48 48.70
C ALA A 475 -44.01 60.56 48.62
N THR A 476 -44.00 59.63 47.65
CA THR A 476 -42.91 58.68 47.41
C THR A 476 -41.65 59.40 46.90
N MET A 477 -41.82 60.45 46.08
CA MET A 477 -40.70 61.30 45.65
C MET A 477 -40.08 62.11 46.79
N LYS A 478 -40.88 62.58 47.76
CA LYS A 478 -40.38 63.29 48.96
C LYS A 478 -39.63 62.38 49.93
N GLU A 479 -40.02 61.11 50.03
CA GLU A 479 -39.32 60.15 50.88
C GLU A 479 -37.96 59.75 50.27
N ALA A 480 -37.89 59.57 48.96
CA ALA A 480 -36.67 59.21 48.25
C ALA A 480 -35.60 60.32 48.24
N THR A 481 -35.99 61.60 48.32
CA THR A 481 -35.03 62.73 48.39
C THR A 481 -34.27 62.80 49.72
N GLN A 482 -34.70 62.06 50.75
CA GLN A 482 -33.95 61.91 52.00
C GLN A 482 -32.78 60.90 51.88
N GLN A 483 -32.76 60.05 50.85
CA GLN A 483 -31.74 59.01 50.68
C GLN A 483 -30.67 59.34 49.64
N GLY A 484 -30.76 60.48 48.94
CA GLY A 484 -29.75 60.96 47.98
C GLY A 484 -30.36 61.69 46.78
N PRO A 485 -29.53 62.23 45.87
CA PRO A 485 -30.00 62.96 44.70
C PRO A 485 -30.69 62.02 43.71
N ILE A 486 -31.91 62.38 43.31
CA ILE A 486 -32.71 61.68 42.30
C ILE A 486 -32.48 62.35 40.93
N VAL A 487 -32.10 61.56 39.92
CA VAL A 487 -32.01 62.03 38.53
C VAL A 487 -33.32 61.68 37.82
N VAL A 488 -34.10 62.72 37.47
CA VAL A 488 -35.31 62.57 36.65
C VAL A 488 -34.93 62.85 35.20
N ILE A 489 -35.02 61.84 34.34
CA ILE A 489 -34.80 62.00 32.89
C ILE A 489 -36.16 62.17 32.23
N ASN A 490 -36.41 63.37 31.69
CA ASN A 490 -37.62 63.64 30.91
C ASN A 490 -37.46 63.06 29.49
N THR A 491 -38.32 62.11 29.11
CA THR A 491 -38.32 61.47 27.79
C THR A 491 -39.21 62.19 26.75
N SER A 492 -39.79 63.36 27.06
CA SER A 492 -40.72 64.05 26.15
C SER A 492 -40.06 64.83 25.00
N VAL A 493 -38.87 64.43 24.52
CA VAL A 493 -38.30 64.92 23.26
C VAL A 493 -37.59 63.78 22.54
N PHE A 494 -38.36 62.98 21.80
CA PHE A 494 -37.97 62.34 20.54
C PHE A 494 -39.20 62.17 19.66
#